data_AF-A0A7J4PXW8-F1
#
_entry.id   AF-A0A7J4PXW8-F1
#
_cell.length_a   1.000
_cell.length_b   1.000
_cell.length_c   1.000
_cell.angle_alpha   90.00
_cell.angle_beta   90.00
_cell.angle_gamma   90.00
#
_symmetry.space_group_name_H-M   'P 1'
#
loop_
_entity.id
_entity.type
_entity.pdbx_description
1 polymer ?
#
loop_
_entity_poly.entity_id
_entity_poly.type
_entity_poly.pdbx_seq_one_letter_code
_entity_poly.pdbx_strand_id
1 'polypeptide(L)' 'MTNIRNPKDEDELRKARIAVALGMGKSLAEAVEELLGEEPDEAFLDAVKNRIKFAQETEEVIDFKVLIDRMIALQNEHA' A
#
# COMPACT_ATOMS: atom_id res chain seq x y z
N MET A 1 3.48 15.19 -4.11
CA MET A 1 2.33 15.08 -3.18
C MET A 1 1.18 14.41 -3.91
N THR A 2 1.08 13.09 -3.85
CA THR A 2 -0.01 12.32 -4.44
C THR A 2 -1.15 12.25 -3.43
N ASN A 3 -2.07 13.20 -3.50
CA ASN A 3 -3.23 13.27 -2.60
C ASN A 3 -4.20 12.13 -2.96
N ILE A 4 -4.20 11.05 -2.18
CA ILE A 4 -5.18 9.97 -2.29
C ILE A 4 -6.50 10.52 -1.75
N ARG A 5 -7.50 10.66 -2.63
CA ARG A 5 -8.85 11.11 -2.27
C ARG A 5 -9.86 10.01 -2.54
N ASN A 6 -10.96 10.02 -1.78
CA ASN A 6 -12.11 9.21 -2.13
C ASN A 6 -12.70 9.68 -3.47
N PRO A 7 -13.26 8.75 -4.27
CA PRO A 7 -14.04 9.10 -5.45
C PRO A 7 -15.17 10.06 -5.07
N LYS A 8 -15.39 11.09 -5.89
CA LYS A 8 -16.42 12.11 -5.67
C LYS A 8 -17.82 11.60 -6.01
N ASP A 9 -17.91 10.64 -6.92
CA ASP A 9 -19.14 10.06 -7.42
C ASP A 9 -18.95 8.59 -7.83
N GLU A 10 -20.07 7.93 -8.13
CA GLU A 10 -20.08 6.52 -8.53
C GLU A 10 -19.37 6.26 -9.87
N ASP A 11 -19.31 7.26 -10.76
CA ASP A 11 -18.63 7.15 -12.04
C ASP A 11 -17.10 7.16 -11.86
N GLU A 12 -16.58 7.99 -10.96
CA GLU A 12 -15.17 8.01 -10.56
C GLU A 12 -14.80 6.70 -9.84
N LEU A 13 -15.68 6.18 -8.98
CA LEU A 13 -15.50 4.87 -8.36
C LEU A 13 -15.42 3.74 -9.40
N ARG A 14 -16.32 3.77 -10.40
CA ARG A 14 -16.33 2.77 -11.49
C ARG A 14 -15.06 2.85 -12.34
N LYS A 15 -14.61 4.06 -12.69
CA LYS A 15 -13.36 4.29 -13.43
C LYS A 15 -12.14 3.82 -12.65
N ALA A 16 -12.08 4.11 -11.35
CA ALA A 16 -11.02 3.62 -10.48
C ALA A 16 -10.97 2.08 -10.43
N ARG A 17 -12.13 1.42 -10.30
CA ARG A 17 -12.22 -0.04 -10.34
C ARG A 17 -11.79 -0.63 -11.69
N ILE A 18 -12.17 -0.01 -12.80
CA ILE A 18 -11.74 -0.42 -14.14
C ILE A 18 -10.23 -0.25 -14.29
N ALA A 19 -9.67 0.87 -13.85
CA ALA A 19 -8.23 1.11 -13.89
C ALA A 19 -7.46 0.06 -13.08
N VAL A 20 -7.93 -0.31 -11.88
CA VAL A 20 -7.37 -1.40 -11.08
C VAL A 20 -7.47 -2.73 -11.82
N ALA A 21 -8.63 -3.05 -12.40
CA ALA A 21 -8.84 -4.30 -13.14
C ALA A 21 -7.99 -4.40 -14.42
N LEU A 22 -7.68 -3.27 -15.06
CA LEU A 22 -6.80 -3.17 -16.23
C LEU A 22 -5.32 -3.08 -15.86
N GLY A 23 -4.96 -3.16 -14.57
CA GLY A 23 -3.58 -3.06 -14.11
C GLY A 23 -2.97 -1.67 -14.30
N MET A 24 -3.80 -0.63 -14.46
CA MET A 24 -3.37 0.76 -14.61
C MET A 24 -3.02 1.43 -13.26
N GLY A 25 -2.97 0.65 -12.19
CA GLY A 25 -2.48 1.08 -10.87
C GLY A 25 -0.98 0.89 -10.74
N LYS A 26 -0.38 1.50 -9.72
CA LYS A 26 0.99 1.18 -9.30
C LYS A 26 1.01 -0.20 -8.64
N SER A 27 2.06 -0.96 -8.91
CA SER A 27 2.35 -2.18 -8.16
C SER A 27 2.64 -1.85 -6.69
N LEU A 28 2.51 -2.85 -5.81
CA LEU A 28 2.88 -2.67 -4.40
C LEU A 28 4.36 -2.30 -4.25
N ALA A 29 5.24 -2.88 -5.09
CA ALA A 29 6.66 -2.57 -5.10
C ALA A 29 6.90 -1.09 -5.40
N GLU A 30 6.33 -0.57 -6.49
CA GLU A 30 6.44 0.86 -6.84
C GLU A 30 5.85 1.78 -5.76
N ALA A 31 4.73 1.38 -5.15
CA ALA A 31 4.11 2.18 -4.09
C ALA A 31 4.95 2.23 -2.81
N VAL A 32 5.63 1.13 -2.46
CA VAL A 32 6.53 1.06 -1.31
C VAL A 32 7.84 1.78 -1.62
N GLU A 33 8.42 1.59 -2.79
CA GLU A 33 9.62 2.30 -3.25
C GLU A 33 9.44 3.82 -3.19
N GLU A 34 8.29 4.34 -3.62
CA GLU A 34 7.99 5.77 -3.51
C GLU A 34 7.95 6.30 -2.07
N LEU A 35 7.63 5.44 -1.10
CA LEU A 35 7.61 5.79 0.32
C LEU A 35 8.99 5.68 0.97
N LEU A 36 9.77 4.66 0.57
CA LEU A 36 11.11 4.41 1.10
C LEU A 36 12.18 5.33 0.46
N GLY A 37 12.00 5.67 -0.81
CA GLY A 37 13.03 6.31 -1.63
C GLY A 37 14.09 5.34 -2.17
N GLU A 38 13.91 4.04 -1.95
CA GLU A 38 14.79 2.96 -2.41
C GLU A 38 13.97 1.69 -2.72
N GLU A 39 14.55 0.79 -3.53
CA GLU A 39 13.91 -0.46 -3.93
C GLU A 39 13.71 -1.38 -2.70
N PRO A 40 12.46 -1.73 -2.34
CA PRO A 40 12.20 -2.62 -1.22
C PRO A 40 12.60 -4.05 -1.56
N ASP A 41 13.15 -4.76 -0.58
CA ASP A 41 13.45 -6.18 -0.74
C ASP A 41 12.16 -7.04 -0.78
N GLU A 42 12.27 -8.25 -1.34
CA GLU A 42 11.14 -9.16 -1.52
C GLU A 42 10.53 -9.61 -0.19
N ALA A 43 11.35 -9.81 0.85
CA ALA A 43 10.89 -10.25 2.16
C ALA A 43 10.04 -9.17 2.86
N PHE A 44 10.46 -7.91 2.72
CA PHE A 44 9.72 -6.74 3.20
C PHE A 44 8.39 -6.61 2.46
N LEU A 45 8.39 -6.71 1.13
CA LEU A 45 7.16 -6.67 0.33
C LEU A 45 6.18 -7.77 0.73
N ASP A 46 6.65 -8.98 0.99
CA ASP A 46 5.79 -10.08 1.44
C ASP A 46 5.24 -9.86 2.84
N ALA A 47 6.05 -9.30 3.76
CA ALA A 47 5.56 -8.90 5.08
C ALA A 47 4.45 -7.84 4.97
N VAL A 48 4.61 -6.85 4.08
CA VAL A 48 3.61 -5.82 3.82
C VAL A 48 2.33 -6.43 3.26
N LYS A 49 2.43 -7.31 2.25
CA LYS A 49 1.27 -8.04 1.68
C LYS A 49 0.51 -8.81 2.76
N ASN A 50 1.24 -9.57 3.58
CA ASN A 50 0.64 -10.37 4.65
C ASN A 50 -0.11 -9.49 5.66
N ARG A 51 0.45 -8.33 6.02
CA ARG A 51 -0.19 -7.42 6.96
C ARG A 51 -1.43 -6.74 6.39
N ILE A 52 -1.43 -6.38 5.10
CA ILE A 52 -2.61 -5.86 4.40
C ILE A 52 -3.70 -6.93 4.37
N LYS A 53 -3.34 -8.18 4.03
CA LYS A 53 -4.30 -9.29 3.99
C LYS A 53 -4.93 -9.53 5.37
N PHE A 54 -4.12 -9.53 6.43
CA PHE A 54 -4.62 -9.64 7.80
C PHE A 54 -5.58 -8.50 8.17
N ALA A 55 -5.29 -7.27 7.75
CA ALA A 55 -6.19 -6.14 7.98
C ALA A 55 -7.55 -6.35 7.30
N GLN A 56 -7.55 -6.87 6.06
CA GLN A 56 -8.78 -7.19 5.33
C GLN A 56 -9.60 -8.27 6.04
N GLU A 57 -8.95 -9.33 6.53
CA GLU A 57 -9.60 -10.44 7.24
C GLU A 57 -10.20 -10.02 8.59
N THR A 58 -9.62 -8.99 9.23
CA THR A 58 -10.03 -8.50 10.56
C THR A 58 -10.89 -7.23 10.49
N GLU A 59 -11.24 -6.77 9.28
CA GLU A 59 -11.93 -5.50 9.03
C GLU A 59 -11.22 -4.29 9.66
N GLU A 60 -9.90 -4.38 9.81
CA GLU A 60 -9.07 -3.32 10.36
C GLU A 60 -8.79 -2.24 9.30
N VAL A 61 -9.07 -0.98 9.65
CA VAL A 61 -8.66 0.15 8.82
C VAL A 61 -7.19 0.47 9.07
N ILE A 62 -6.38 0.36 8.03
CA ILE A 62 -4.95 0.67 8.08
C ILE A 62 -4.63 1.95 7.30
N ASP A 63 -3.76 2.79 7.88
CA ASP A 63 -3.06 3.83 7.14
C ASP A 63 -1.79 3.21 6.54
N PHE A 64 -1.74 3.17 5.21
CA PHE A 64 -0.65 2.52 4.49
C PHE A 64 0.71 3.17 4.78
N LYS A 65 0.79 4.50 4.90
CA LYS A 65 2.06 5.17 5.19
C LYS A 65 2.53 4.80 6.61
N VAL A 66 1.62 4.88 7.59
CA VAL A 66 1.94 4.55 8.98
C VAL A 66 2.36 3.09 9.13
N LEU A 67 1.74 2.18 8.36
CA LEU A 67 2.14 0.78 8.31
C LEU A 67 3.60 0.64 7.86
N ILE A 68 3.95 1.21 6.70
CA ILE A 68 5.31 1.13 6.15
C ILE A 68 6.33 1.75 7.12
N ASP A 69 6.07 2.95 7.65
CA ASP A 69 6.95 3.61 8.62
C ASP A 69 7.21 2.73 9.86
N ARG A 70 6.18 2.06 10.38
CA ARG A 70 6.31 1.14 11.55
C ARG A 70 7.10 -0.11 11.23
N MET A 71 6.91 -0.68 10.04
CA MET A 71 7.63 -1.89 9.63
C MET A 71 9.13 -1.62 9.45
N ILE A 72 9.50 -0.45 8.90
CA ILE A 72 10.90 -0.01 8.82
C ILE A 72 11.49 0.17 10.21
N ALA A 73 10.75 0.83 11.11
CA ALA A 73 11.23 1.04 12.48
C ALA A 73 11.55 -0.29 13.18
N LEU A 74 10.67 -1.29 13.04
CA LEU A 74 10.89 -2.64 13.57
C LEU A 74 12.11 -3.33 12.95
N GLN A 75 12.32 -3.19 11.64
CA GLN A 75 13.49 -3.76 10.97
C GLN A 75 14.80 -3.14 11.49
N ASN A 76 14.80 -1.82 11.70
CA ASN A 76 15.97 -1.09 12.22
C ASN A 76 16.24 -1.32 13.71
N GLU A 77 15.22 -1.64 14.52
CA GLU A 77 15.39 -2.02 15.92
C GLU A 77 16.09 -3.38 16.10
N HIS A 78 16.12 -4.20 15.05
CA HIS A 78 16.69 -5.55 15.03
C HIS A 78 17.94 -5.69 14.14
N ALA A 79 18.44 -4.59 13.57
CA ALA A 79 19.68 -4.52 12.77
C ALA A 79 20.90 -4.17 13.63
#